data_AF-A0A7V1JJX7-F1
#
_entry.id   AF-A0A7V1JJX7-F1
#
_cell.length_a   1.000
_cell.length_b   1.000
_cell.length_c   1.000
_cell.angle_alpha   90.00
_cell.angle_beta   90.00
_cell.angle_gamma   90.00
#
_symmetry.space_group_name_H-M   'P 1'
#
loop_
_entity.id
_entity.type
_entity.pdbx_description
1 polymer ?
#
loop_
_entity_poly.entity_id
_entity_poly.type
_entity_poly.pdbx_seq_one_letter_code
_entity_poly.pdbx_strand_id
1 'polypeptide(L)'
;MCEECGCGLDTSLTCPECGGRMVLVNGQATCLSCGASPAPATDPPEHKEHHHHHHAGHVHEETKAEPDDLTKLRILLPHWIEHNEEHAAGFERWVARARELGWEETARRIEEAVEQMAACNQALRAALEGLEGE
;
A
#
# COMPACT_ATOMS: atom_id res chain seq x y z
N MET A 1 -6.10 -5.88 -20.55
CA MET A 1 -7.12 -5.40 -19.60
C MET A 1 -7.63 -6.63 -18.85
N CYS A 2 -7.47 -6.70 -17.54
CA CYS A 2 -8.20 -7.73 -16.78
C CYS A 2 -9.65 -7.26 -16.66
N GLU A 3 -10.55 -7.91 -17.40
CA GLU A 3 -11.97 -7.53 -17.50
C GLU A 3 -12.74 -7.77 -16.19
N GLU A 4 -12.17 -8.55 -15.26
CA GLU A 4 -12.77 -8.85 -13.96
C GLU A 4 -12.48 -7.79 -12.89
N CYS A 5 -11.32 -7.12 -12.92
CA CYS A 5 -10.94 -6.12 -11.90
C CYS A 5 -11.03 -4.67 -12.38
N GLY A 6 -11.07 -4.41 -13.69
CA GLY A 6 -10.95 -3.05 -14.25
C GLY A 6 -9.60 -2.36 -13.98
N CYS A 7 -8.62 -3.07 -13.41
CA CYS A 7 -7.37 -2.54 -12.86
C CYS A 7 -6.29 -2.22 -13.91
N GLY A 8 -6.67 -2.06 -15.18
CA GLY A 8 -5.76 -1.64 -16.23
C GLY A 8 -4.71 -2.67 -16.65
N LEU A 9 -3.75 -2.25 -17.49
CA LEU A 9 -2.53 -3.03 -17.74
C LEU A 9 -1.49 -2.65 -16.69
N ASP A 10 -0.78 -3.64 -16.15
CA ASP A 10 0.32 -3.42 -15.20
C ASP A 10 1.39 -2.56 -15.87
N THR A 11 1.81 -1.50 -15.19
CA THR A 11 2.93 -0.69 -15.64
C THR A 11 4.05 -0.84 -14.64
N SER A 12 5.29 -0.97 -15.11
CA SER A 12 6.48 -0.91 -14.24
C SER A 12 6.71 0.49 -13.65
N LEU A 13 5.74 1.40 -13.73
CA LEU A 13 5.82 2.77 -13.25
C LEU A 13 5.41 2.84 -11.77
N THR A 14 6.14 3.66 -11.02
CA THR A 14 5.86 3.99 -9.64
C THR A 14 5.32 5.42 -9.55
N CYS A 15 4.38 5.65 -8.64
CA CYS A 15 3.76 6.95 -8.44
C CYS A 15 4.80 7.93 -7.88
N PRO A 16 5.01 9.11 -8.50
CA PRO A 16 5.96 10.08 -8.00
C PRO A 16 5.50 10.75 -6.69
N GLU A 17 4.21 10.68 -6.36
CA GLU A 17 3.66 11.31 -5.15
C GLU A 17 3.75 10.41 -3.91
N CYS A 18 3.55 9.10 -4.07
CA CYS A 18 3.46 8.18 -2.93
C CYS A 18 4.29 6.89 -3.09
N GLY A 19 4.99 6.70 -4.20
CA GLY A 19 5.73 5.48 -4.50
C GLY A 19 4.86 4.27 -4.86
N GLY A 20 3.53 4.42 -4.85
CA GLY A 20 2.59 3.33 -5.14
C GLY A 20 2.61 2.83 -6.58
N ARG A 21 2.06 1.64 -6.82
CA ARG A 21 1.99 1.06 -8.17
C ARG A 21 1.05 1.85 -9.08
N MET A 22 1.49 2.10 -10.31
CA MET A 22 0.68 2.73 -11.36
C MET A 22 0.10 1.67 -12.30
N VAL A 23 -1.13 1.87 -12.76
CA VAL A 23 -1.79 1.02 -13.75
C VAL A 23 -2.40 1.86 -14.87
N LEU A 24 -2.54 1.30 -16.06
CA LEU A 24 -3.16 1.98 -17.21
C LEU A 24 -4.67 1.78 -17.24
N VAL A 25 -5.43 2.78 -16.79
CA VAL A 25 -6.90 2.79 -16.88
C VAL A 25 -7.28 3.69 -18.06
N ASN A 26 -7.97 3.13 -19.07
CA ASN A 26 -8.39 3.86 -20.28
C ASN A 26 -7.27 4.62 -21.01
N GLY A 27 -6.03 4.08 -20.97
CA GLY A 27 -4.86 4.71 -21.59
C GLY A 27 -4.14 5.76 -20.73
N GLN A 28 -4.62 6.00 -19.51
CA GLN A 28 -4.02 6.95 -18.56
C GLN A 28 -3.39 6.21 -17.38
N ALA A 29 -2.13 6.54 -17.07
CA ALA A 29 -1.45 6.01 -15.89
C ALA A 29 -2.11 6.57 -14.62
N THR A 30 -2.57 5.69 -13.74
CA THR A 30 -3.28 6.04 -12.50
C THR A 30 -2.69 5.26 -11.33
N CYS A 31 -2.41 5.95 -10.22
CA CYS A 31 -1.92 5.32 -9.01
C CYS A 31 -3.05 4.59 -8.28
N LEU A 32 -2.83 3.32 -7.93
CA LEU A 32 -3.80 2.56 -7.13
C LEU A 32 -3.85 2.99 -5.65
N SER A 33 -2.78 3.61 -5.15
CA SER A 33 -2.69 3.99 -3.73
C SER A 33 -3.31 5.37 -3.47
N CYS A 34 -2.95 6.39 -4.26
CA CYS A 34 -3.43 7.76 -4.04
C CYS A 34 -4.36 8.31 -5.15
N GLY A 35 -4.55 7.59 -6.25
CA GLY A 35 -5.36 8.05 -7.37
C GLY A 35 -4.69 9.10 -8.28
N ALA A 36 -3.42 9.46 -8.04
CA ALA A 36 -2.71 10.40 -8.89
C ALA A 36 -2.59 9.89 -10.33
N SER A 37 -2.95 10.73 -11.29
CA SER A 37 -2.73 10.49 -12.71
C SER A 37 -1.75 11.55 -13.25
N PRO A 38 -0.45 11.25 -13.34
CA PRO A 38 0.48 12.16 -13.97
C PRO A 38 0.13 12.29 -15.46
N ALA A 39 0.09 13.52 -15.95
CA ALA A 39 -0.07 13.80 -17.38
C ALA A 39 1.06 13.14 -18.20
N PRO A 40 0.82 12.77 -19.47
CA PRO A 40 1.90 12.27 -20.32
C PRO A 40 3.00 13.32 -20.39
N ALA A 41 4.18 12.96 -19.87
CA ALA A 41 5.35 13.81 -19.93
C ALA A 41 5.66 14.11 -21.40
N THR A 42 5.63 15.38 -21.78
CA THR A 42 6.40 15.86 -22.91
C THR A 42 7.88 15.57 -22.62
N ASP A 43 8.55 14.91 -23.55
CA ASP A 43 9.94 14.44 -23.51
C ASP A 43 11.01 15.46 -23.00
N PRO A 44 12.21 15.00 -22.62
CA PRO A 44 12.88 15.30 -21.35
C PRO A 44 13.93 16.41 -21.43
N PRO A 45 14.46 16.92 -20.30
CA PRO A 45 15.80 17.50 -20.28
C PRO A 45 16.83 16.45 -19.85
N GLU A 46 17.83 16.26 -20.70
CA GLU A 46 19.10 15.61 -20.40
C GLU A 46 19.73 16.18 -19.12
N HIS A 47 20.10 15.33 -18.15
CA HIS A 47 21.02 15.72 -17.09
C HIS A 47 22.05 14.63 -16.80
N LYS A 48 23.18 14.79 -17.51
CA LYS A 48 24.59 14.61 -17.11
C LYS A 48 24.96 13.40 -16.25
N GLU A 49 25.89 12.61 -16.79
CA GLU A 49 26.84 11.80 -16.03
C GLU A 49 27.45 12.64 -14.90
N HIS A 50 27.25 12.21 -13.66
CA HIS A 50 28.00 12.70 -12.51
C HIS A 50 28.76 11.54 -11.87
N HIS A 51 30.08 11.68 -11.97
CA HIS A 51 31.22 10.91 -11.51
C HIS A 51 31.07 10.01 -10.27
N HIS A 52 31.78 8.89 -10.36
CA HIS A 52 32.21 8.00 -9.28
C HIS A 52 32.66 8.75 -8.01
N HIS A 53 32.07 8.39 -6.88
CA HIS A 53 32.75 8.46 -5.59
C HIS A 53 33.10 7.04 -5.14
N HIS A 54 34.40 6.74 -5.16
CA HIS A 54 34.98 5.68 -4.36
C HIS A 54 34.78 6.05 -2.89
N HIS A 55 33.94 5.32 -2.16
CA HIS A 55 34.12 5.21 -0.71
C HIS A 55 34.82 3.89 -0.43
N ALA A 56 36.14 3.98 -0.27
CA ALA A 56 36.92 2.95 0.38
C ALA A 56 36.47 2.84 1.85
N GLY A 57 36.33 1.61 2.32
CA GLY A 57 36.42 1.26 3.74
C GLY A 57 35.33 1.80 4.65
N HIS A 58 34.19 1.11 4.70
CA HIS A 58 33.66 0.72 6.01
C HIS A 58 33.30 -0.76 5.97
N VAL A 59 34.15 -1.56 6.61
CA VAL A 59 33.80 -2.92 7.02
C VAL A 59 32.92 -2.74 8.25
N HIS A 60 31.59 -2.69 8.06
CA HIS A 60 30.71 -3.22 9.09
C HIS A 60 30.39 -4.64 8.66
N GLU A 61 31.26 -5.56 9.06
CA GLU A 61 30.85 -6.93 9.29
C GLU A 61 30.04 -6.94 10.59
N GLU A 62 28.85 -6.34 10.53
CA GLU A 62 27.79 -6.68 11.45
C GLU A 62 27.03 -7.79 10.76
N THR A 63 27.28 -9.01 11.22
CA THR A 63 26.30 -10.09 11.07
C THR A 63 25.03 -9.56 11.73
N LYS A 64 24.16 -8.88 10.97
CA LYS A 64 22.77 -8.63 11.37
C LYS A 64 22.18 -10.02 11.54
N ALA A 65 22.14 -10.48 12.79
CA ALA A 65 21.35 -11.65 13.12
C ALA A 65 19.94 -11.35 12.64
N GLU A 66 19.47 -12.12 11.66
CA GLU A 66 18.08 -12.07 11.23
C GLU A 66 17.23 -12.22 12.49
N PRO A 67 16.32 -11.27 12.79
CA PRO A 67 15.46 -11.42 13.94
C PRO A 67 14.67 -12.72 13.77
N ASP A 68 14.59 -13.49 14.86
CA ASP A 68 13.82 -14.72 14.87
C ASP A 68 12.35 -14.44 14.54
N ASP A 69 11.64 -15.47 14.09
CA ASP A 69 10.28 -15.30 13.59
C ASP A 69 9.31 -14.76 14.67
N LEU A 70 9.58 -15.04 15.95
CA LEU A 70 8.78 -14.51 17.05
C LEU A 70 9.00 -13.00 17.24
N THR A 71 10.26 -12.54 17.16
CA THR A 71 10.60 -11.11 17.13
C THR A 71 9.94 -10.41 15.93
N LYS A 72 9.95 -11.05 14.75
CA LYS A 72 9.27 -10.53 13.55
C LYS A 72 7.75 -10.43 13.75
N LEU A 73 7.11 -11.46 14.32
CA LEU A 73 5.66 -11.43 14.60
C LEU A 73 5.25 -10.29 15.53
N ARG A 74 6.03 -10.02 16.59
CA ARG A 74 5.78 -8.91 17.52
C ARG A 74 5.85 -7.53 16.85
N ILE A 75 6.58 -7.40 15.74
CA ILE A 75 6.66 -6.16 14.95
C ILE A 75 5.54 -6.12 13.90
N LEU A 76 5.29 -7.23 13.22
CA LEU A 76 4.33 -7.30 12.11
C LEU A 76 2.87 -7.15 12.56
N LEU A 77 2.48 -7.74 13.70
CA LEU A 77 1.10 -7.70 14.16
C LEU A 77 0.60 -6.27 14.43
N PRO A 78 1.31 -5.41 15.20
CA PRO A 78 0.93 -4.00 15.34
C PRO A 78 0.89 -3.25 14.01
N HIS A 79 1.89 -3.49 13.13
CA HIS A 79 1.96 -2.84 11.83
C HIS A 79 0.77 -3.19 10.93
N TRP A 80 0.35 -4.45 10.88
CA TRP A 80 -0.83 -4.86 10.11
C TRP A 80 -2.12 -4.28 10.66
N ILE A 81 -2.25 -4.16 11.99
CA ILE A 81 -3.41 -3.52 12.61
C ILE A 81 -3.52 -2.05 12.17
N GLU A 82 -2.42 -1.29 12.27
CA GLU A 82 -2.36 0.10 11.84
C GLU A 82 -2.70 0.24 10.34
N HIS A 83 -2.08 -0.58 9.49
CA HIS A 83 -2.34 -0.54 8.06
C HIS A 83 -3.79 -0.88 7.68
N ASN A 84 -4.39 -1.84 8.40
CA ASN A 84 -5.80 -2.17 8.25
C ASN A 84 -6.72 -1.02 8.65
N GLU A 85 -6.37 -0.25 9.69
CA GLU A 85 -7.10 0.96 10.10
C GLU A 85 -7.02 2.06 9.03
N GLU A 86 -5.86 2.25 8.40
CA GLU A 86 -5.71 3.17 7.26
C GLU A 86 -6.60 2.77 6.07
N HIS A 87 -6.66 1.47 5.75
CA HIS A 87 -7.54 0.94 4.72
C HIS A 87 -9.02 1.12 5.07
N ALA A 88 -9.42 0.79 6.30
CA ALA A 88 -10.79 0.97 6.77
C ALA A 88 -11.23 2.44 6.65
N ALA A 89 -10.41 3.39 7.10
CA ALA A 89 -10.69 4.81 6.94
C ALA A 89 -10.79 5.24 5.46
N GLY A 90 -9.99 4.63 4.58
CA GLY A 90 -10.10 4.78 3.14
C GLY A 90 -11.45 4.31 2.59
N PHE A 91 -11.89 3.13 3.01
CA PHE A 91 -13.15 2.53 2.60
C PHE A 91 -14.35 3.35 3.08
N GLU A 92 -14.34 3.83 4.33
CA GLU A 92 -15.40 4.69 4.88
C GLU A 92 -15.63 5.96 4.04
N ARG A 93 -14.56 6.61 3.56
CA ARG A 93 -14.68 7.76 2.65
C ARG A 93 -15.38 7.38 1.34
N TRP A 94 -15.13 6.17 0.84
CA TRP A 94 -15.78 5.66 -0.36
C TRP A 94 -17.20 5.17 -0.14
N VAL A 95 -17.57 4.71 1.07
CA VAL A 95 -18.98 4.48 1.45
C VAL A 95 -19.77 5.77 1.28
N ALA A 96 -19.30 6.86 1.88
CA ALA A 96 -19.94 8.17 1.77
C ALA A 96 -20.07 8.60 0.30
N ARG A 97 -18.98 8.47 -0.48
CA ARG A 97 -18.98 8.83 -1.90
C ARG A 97 -19.92 7.97 -2.74
N ALA A 98 -20.00 6.66 -2.48
CA ALA A 98 -20.89 5.75 -3.19
C ALA A 98 -22.36 6.09 -2.92
N ARG A 99 -22.71 6.44 -1.67
CA ARG A 99 -24.06 6.90 -1.30
C ARG A 99 -24.42 8.22 -1.99
N GLU A 100 -23.52 9.19 -2.04
CA GLU A 100 -23.72 10.45 -2.77
C GLU A 100 -24.01 10.25 -4.26
N LEU A 101 -23.40 9.22 -4.86
CA LEU A 101 -23.58 8.87 -6.27
C LEU A 101 -24.79 7.96 -6.52
N GLY A 102 -25.55 7.59 -5.47
CA GLY A 102 -26.75 6.74 -5.57
C GLY A 102 -26.47 5.23 -5.66
N TRP A 103 -25.23 4.80 -5.40
CA TRP A 103 -24.84 3.38 -5.45
C TRP A 103 -24.98 2.72 -4.07
N GLU A 104 -26.20 2.62 -3.56
CA GLU A 104 -26.45 2.15 -2.18
C GLU A 104 -25.94 0.73 -1.92
N GLU A 105 -26.15 -0.21 -2.86
CA GLU A 105 -25.67 -1.58 -2.69
C GLU A 105 -24.14 -1.65 -2.69
N THR A 106 -23.47 -0.87 -3.54
CA THR A 106 -22.00 -0.77 -3.53
C THR A 106 -21.51 -0.20 -2.19
N ALA A 107 -22.15 0.85 -1.69
CA ALA A 107 -21.82 1.44 -0.39
C ALA A 107 -21.95 0.40 0.74
N ARG A 108 -23.03 -0.39 0.74
CA ARG A 108 -23.27 -1.47 1.71
C ARG A 108 -22.16 -2.54 1.67
N ARG A 109 -21.69 -2.93 0.49
CA ARG A 109 -20.61 -3.92 0.35
C ARG A 109 -19.25 -3.37 0.79
N ILE A 110 -19.00 -2.08 0.60
CA ILE A 110 -17.79 -1.42 1.12
C ILE A 110 -17.86 -1.30 2.65
N GLU A 111 -19.03 -0.97 3.20
CA GLU A 111 -19.27 -0.94 4.66
C GLU A 111 -19.05 -2.32 5.29
N GLU A 112 -19.51 -3.39 4.65
CA GLU A 112 -19.22 -4.78 5.07
C GLU A 112 -17.71 -5.08 5.06
N ALA A 113 -16.95 -4.52 4.13
CA ALA A 113 -15.49 -4.67 4.11
C ALA A 113 -14.82 -3.93 5.29
N VAL A 114 -15.35 -2.78 5.71
CA VAL A 114 -14.89 -2.06 6.92
C VAL A 114 -15.11 -2.92 8.16
N GLU A 115 -16.29 -3.53 8.29
CA GLU A 115 -16.61 -4.42 9.43
C GLU A 115 -15.69 -5.65 9.47
N GLN A 116 -15.43 -6.27 8.32
CA GLN A 116 -14.50 -7.39 8.23
C GLN A 116 -13.07 -6.99 8.59
N MET A 117 -12.65 -5.78 8.22
CA MET A 117 -11.34 -5.24 8.60
C MET A 117 -11.23 -5.06 10.13
N ALA A 118 -12.29 -4.56 10.76
CA ALA A 118 -12.34 -4.44 12.22
C ALA A 118 -12.27 -5.81 12.91
N ALA A 119 -12.96 -6.83 12.38
CA ALA A 119 -12.89 -8.20 12.88
C ALA A 119 -11.49 -8.81 12.70
N CYS A 120 -10.84 -8.56 11.56
CA CYS A 120 -9.44 -8.93 11.32
C CYS A 120 -8.52 -8.33 12.40
N ASN A 121 -8.67 -7.04 12.68
CA ASN A 121 -7.87 -6.35 13.70
C ASN A 121 -8.10 -6.90 15.11
N GLN A 122 -9.32 -7.34 15.45
CA GLN A 122 -9.57 -8.02 16.72
C GLN A 122 -8.80 -9.35 16.83
N ALA A 123 -8.80 -10.15 15.76
CA ALA A 123 -8.04 -11.40 15.73
C ALA A 123 -6.52 -11.17 15.82
N LEU A 124 -5.99 -10.13 15.15
CA LEU A 124 -4.57 -9.78 15.20
C LEU A 124 -4.15 -9.28 16.60
N ARG A 125 -5.02 -8.50 17.30
CA ARG A 125 -4.77 -8.09 18.68
C ARG A 125 -4.73 -9.29 19.62
N ALA A 126 -5.68 -10.22 19.50
CA ALA A 126 -5.68 -11.45 20.28
C ALA A 126 -4.43 -12.31 20.02
N ALA A 127 -3.96 -12.36 18.77
CA ALA A 127 -2.70 -13.03 18.43
C ALA A 127 -1.50 -12.35 19.12
N LEU A 128 -1.44 -11.02 19.13
CA LEU A 128 -0.38 -10.25 19.80
C LEU A 128 -0.38 -10.47 21.31
N GLU A 129 -1.55 -10.41 21.96
CA GLU A 129 -1.71 -10.71 23.38
C GLU A 129 -1.23 -12.13 23.73
N GLY A 130 -1.50 -13.10 22.83
CA GLY A 130 -1.00 -14.47 22.96
C GLY A 130 0.52 -14.58 22.99
N LEU A 131 1.25 -13.68 22.32
CA LEU A 131 2.73 -13.65 22.32
C LEU A 131 3.32 -12.96 23.56
N GLU A 132 2.52 -12.21 24.31
CA GLU A 132 2.93 -11.51 25.55
C GLU A 132 2.66 -12.34 26.81
N GLY A 133 1.75 -13.33 26.71
CA GLY A 133 1.39 -14.25 27.79
C GLY A 133 2.27 -15.50 27.94
N GLU A 134 3.32 -15.64 27.13
CA GLU A 134 4.32 -16.75 27.17
C GLU A 134 5.58 -16.40 27.97
#